data_AF-A0A917IZQ3-F1
#
_entry.id   AF-A0A917IZQ3-F1
#
_cell.length_a   1.000
_cell.length_b   1.000
_cell.length_c   1.000
_cell.angle_alpha   90.00
_cell.angle_beta   90.00
_cell.angle_gamma   90.00
#
_symmetry.space_group_name_H-M   'P 1'
#
loop_
_entity.id
_entity.type
_entity.pdbx_description
1 polymer ?
#
loop_
_entity_poly.entity_id
_entity_poly.type
_entity_poly.pdbx_seq_one_letter_code
_entity_poly.pdbx_strand_id
1 'polypeptide(L)'
;MQDIPYKYRLRPAYGSDKLLLEFSIDKPDGKFEKALFSALESIHPVIEDIADLWMNDEVLLTVATDRGSFLYSKDIWGFAFIMAEENQDCILKIDAILNTSSFFQKEEVDYGMYKTPRS
;
A
#
# COMPACT_ATOMS: atom_id res chain seq x y z
N MET A 1 -4.80 10.39 -20.00
CA MET A 1 -4.59 8.95 -19.72
C MET A 1 -3.35 8.86 -18.85
N GLN A 2 -3.25 7.85 -17.99
CA GLN A 2 -2.01 7.59 -17.26
C GLN A 2 -1.13 6.73 -18.17
N ASP A 3 0.03 7.26 -18.58
CA ASP A 3 0.88 6.60 -19.58
C ASP A 3 1.77 5.50 -19.00
N ILE A 4 1.99 5.49 -17.68
CA ILE A 4 2.86 4.53 -16.99
C ILE A 4 2.17 4.02 -15.70
N PRO A 5 2.03 2.69 -15.51
CA PRO A 5 1.49 2.11 -14.29
C PRO A 5 2.34 2.43 -13.06
N TYR A 6 1.70 2.57 -11.90
CA TYR A 6 2.40 2.70 -10.63
C TYR A 6 3.08 1.38 -10.25
N LYS A 7 4.32 1.47 -9.81
CA LYS A 7 5.08 0.30 -9.35
C LYS A 7 4.76 0.00 -7.90
N TYR A 8 4.61 -1.28 -7.60
CA TYR A 8 4.40 -1.73 -6.23
C TYR A 8 5.13 -3.05 -5.95
N ARG A 9 5.39 -3.33 -4.67
CA ARG A 9 6.06 -4.54 -4.19
C ARG A 9 5.24 -5.14 -3.07
N LEU A 10 5.01 -6.45 -3.12
CA LEU A 10 4.58 -7.22 -1.96
C LEU A 10 5.84 -7.71 -1.25
N ARG A 11 6.06 -7.30 -0.01
CA ARG A 11 7.28 -7.64 0.72
C ARG A 11 7.06 -7.74 2.22
N PRO A 12 7.92 -8.42 2.98
CA PRO A 12 7.92 -8.33 4.43
C PRO A 12 8.24 -6.90 4.90
N ALA A 13 7.64 -6.49 6.02
CA ALA A 13 8.11 -5.35 6.78
C ALA A 13 9.52 -5.65 7.34
N TYR A 14 10.33 -4.62 7.54
CA TYR A 14 11.72 -4.82 8.00
C TYR A 14 11.75 -5.51 9.36
N GLY A 15 12.49 -6.62 9.44
CA GLY A 15 12.60 -7.40 10.68
C GLY A 15 11.32 -8.13 11.10
N SER A 16 10.33 -8.23 10.22
CA SER A 16 9.04 -8.89 10.47
C SER A 16 8.74 -9.92 9.39
N ASP A 17 7.91 -10.90 9.71
CA ASP A 17 7.32 -11.85 8.75
C ASP A 17 6.00 -11.34 8.15
N LYS A 18 5.46 -10.23 8.68
CA LYS A 18 4.24 -9.59 8.18
C LYS A 18 4.51 -8.89 6.86
N LEU A 19 3.68 -9.18 5.87
CA LEU A 19 3.70 -8.56 4.55
C LEU A 19 3.06 -7.17 4.60
N LEU A 20 3.57 -6.32 3.71
CA LEU A 20 3.00 -5.04 3.34
C LEU A 20 3.08 -4.86 1.82
N LEU A 21 2.31 -3.90 1.32
CA LEU A 21 2.45 -3.40 -0.04
C LEU A 21 3.18 -2.06 0.01
N GLU A 22 4.29 -1.96 -0.72
CA GLU A 22 5.05 -0.73 -0.90
C GLU A 22 4.81 -0.19 -2.31
N PHE A 23 4.57 1.11 -2.43
CA PHE A 23 4.35 1.80 -3.69
C PHE A 23 5.39 2.90 -3.88
N SER A 24 5.83 3.11 -5.12
CA SER A 24 6.65 4.26 -5.51
C SER A 24 5.79 5.27 -6.29
N ILE A 25 5.75 6.50 -5.79
CA ILE A 25 4.91 7.60 -6.25
C ILE A 25 5.83 8.73 -6.72
N ASP A 26 6.00 8.86 -8.03
CA ASP A 26 6.91 9.86 -8.59
C ASP A 26 6.39 11.31 -8.43
N LYS A 27 5.08 11.50 -8.20
CA LYS A 27 4.45 12.84 -8.06
C LYS A 27 3.25 12.83 -7.10
N PRO A 28 3.17 13.79 -6.16
CA PRO A 28 2.02 13.93 -5.27
C PRO A 28 0.90 14.75 -5.93
N ASP A 29 0.29 14.25 -7.02
CA ASP A 29 -0.76 14.96 -7.76
C ASP A 29 -2.19 14.42 -7.51
N GLY A 30 -2.36 13.57 -6.50
CA GLY A 30 -3.65 12.97 -6.12
C GLY A 30 -4.17 11.90 -7.08
N LYS A 31 -3.51 11.67 -8.23
CA LYS A 31 -3.93 10.62 -9.18
C LYS A 31 -3.67 9.23 -8.65
N PHE A 32 -2.66 9.08 -7.79
CA PHE A 32 -2.29 7.81 -7.20
C PHE A 32 -3.41 7.27 -6.32
N GLU A 33 -3.90 8.07 -5.37
CA GLU A 33 -4.99 7.69 -4.47
C GLU A 33 -6.25 7.36 -5.26
N LYS A 34 -6.56 8.15 -6.29
CA LYS A 34 -7.68 7.87 -7.18
C LYS A 34 -7.52 6.52 -7.88
N ALA A 35 -6.35 6.21 -8.44
CA ALA A 35 -6.07 4.95 -9.09
C ALA A 35 -6.12 3.77 -8.11
N LEU A 36 -5.58 3.95 -6.90
CA LEU A 36 -5.59 2.96 -5.83
C LEU A 36 -7.02 2.62 -5.41
N PHE A 37 -7.80 3.60 -4.96
CA PHE A 37 -9.17 3.34 -4.51
C PHE A 37 -10.10 2.89 -5.64
N SER A 38 -9.83 3.28 -6.90
CA SER A 38 -10.55 2.74 -8.05
C SER A 38 -10.22 1.27 -8.29
N ALA A 39 -8.95 0.86 -8.16
CA ALA A 39 -8.57 -0.56 -8.26
C ALA A 39 -9.18 -1.39 -7.11
N LEU A 40 -9.28 -0.80 -5.92
CA LEU A 40 -9.84 -1.45 -4.74
C LEU A 40 -11.36 -1.39 -4.62
N GLU A 41 -12.08 -0.81 -5.60
CA GLU A 41 -13.53 -0.66 -5.54
C GLU A 41 -14.27 -1.98 -5.25
N SER A 42 -13.75 -3.11 -5.76
CA SER A 42 -14.31 -4.45 -5.55
C SER A 42 -14.33 -4.97 -4.10
N ILE A 43 -13.61 -4.32 -3.18
CA ILE A 43 -13.63 -4.63 -1.74
C ILE A 43 -14.30 -3.54 -0.91
N HIS A 44 -14.94 -2.56 -1.56
CA HIS A 44 -15.69 -1.47 -0.95
C HIS A 44 -14.91 -0.72 0.15
N PRO A 45 -13.77 -0.09 -0.18
CA PRO A 45 -12.96 0.63 0.79
C PRO A 45 -13.71 1.86 1.33
N VAL A 46 -13.74 2.00 2.65
CA VAL A 46 -14.30 3.15 3.38
C VAL A 46 -13.23 3.70 4.32
N ILE A 47 -12.93 4.99 4.20
CA ILE A 47 -12.01 5.68 5.12
C ILE A 47 -12.76 5.88 6.45
N GLU A 48 -12.30 5.21 7.51
CA GLU A 48 -12.89 5.29 8.85
C GLU A 48 -12.24 6.39 9.68
N ASP A 49 -10.93 6.58 9.54
CA ASP A 49 -10.16 7.55 10.29
C ASP A 49 -9.06 8.17 9.44
N ILE A 50 -8.80 9.45 9.71
CA ILE A 50 -7.71 10.23 9.11
C ILE A 50 -6.88 10.73 10.26
N ALA A 51 -5.76 10.07 10.50
CA ALA A 51 -4.76 10.59 11.40
C ALA A 51 -3.95 11.64 10.63
N ASP A 52 -4.31 12.91 10.79
CA ASP A 52 -3.38 14.00 10.47
C ASP A 52 -2.18 13.83 11.41
N LEU A 53 -1.07 13.32 10.90
CA LEU A 53 0.18 13.28 11.64
C LEU A 53 0.80 14.69 11.53
N TRP A 54 0.45 15.56 12.47
CA TRP A 54 0.88 16.97 12.51
C TRP A 54 2.41 17.10 12.62
N MET A 55 3.09 17.29 11.47
CA MET A 55 4.14 18.30 11.19
C MET A 55 4.81 18.12 9.81
N ASN A 56 4.59 16.99 9.11
CA ASN A 56 5.47 16.56 8.00
C ASN A 56 4.77 16.24 6.67
N ASP A 57 3.55 16.72 6.38
CA ASP A 57 2.80 16.39 5.14
C ASP A 57 2.59 14.87 4.88
N GLU A 58 2.70 14.04 5.92
CA GLU A 58 2.44 12.60 5.87
C GLU A 58 0.95 12.31 6.05
N VAL A 59 0.43 11.33 5.31
CA VAL A 59 -0.96 10.89 5.39
C VAL A 59 -1.02 9.50 6.02
N LEU A 60 -1.87 9.33 7.03
CA LEU A 60 -2.18 8.02 7.61
C LEU A 60 -3.71 7.85 7.67
N LEU A 61 -4.22 6.84 6.98
CA LEU A 61 -5.65 6.53 6.91
C LEU A 61 -5.90 5.12 7.46
N THR A 62 -6.96 4.98 8.25
CA THR A 62 -7.56 3.68 8.53
C THR A 62 -8.67 3.44 7.52
N VAL A 63 -8.59 2.34 6.77
CA VAL A 63 -9.54 1.99 5.71
C VAL A 63 -10.19 0.65 6.04
N ALA A 64 -11.51 0.64 6.21
CA ALA A 64 -12.29 -0.58 6.32
C ALA A 64 -12.72 -1.10 4.95
N THR A 65 -12.89 -2.41 4.85
CA THR A 65 -13.34 -3.12 3.64
C THR A 65 -14.22 -4.30 4.04
N ASP A 66 -14.87 -4.95 3.07
CA ASP A 66 -15.57 -6.23 3.27
C ASP A 66 -14.64 -7.37 3.73
N ARG A 67 -13.33 -7.14 3.70
CA ARG A 67 -12.26 -8.09 4.08
C ARG A 67 -11.52 -7.66 5.34
N GLY A 68 -12.10 -6.76 6.14
CA GLY A 68 -11.49 -6.16 7.32
C GLY A 68 -10.74 -4.87 7.00
N SER A 69 -10.03 -4.32 7.99
CA SER A 69 -9.38 -3.02 7.86
C SER A 69 -7.89 -3.12 7.55
N PHE A 70 -7.36 -2.09 6.89
CA PHE A 70 -5.94 -1.88 6.66
C PHE A 70 -5.57 -0.42 6.94
N LEU A 71 -4.28 -0.19 7.20
CA LEU A 71 -3.68 1.13 7.28
C LEU A 71 -3.08 1.50 5.93
N TYR A 72 -3.41 2.68 5.44
CA TYR A 72 -2.73 3.32 4.32
C TYR A 72 -1.86 4.45 4.86
N SER A 73 -0.57 4.41 4.55
CA SER A 73 0.36 5.48 4.88
C SER A 73 0.98 6.02 3.60
N LYS A 74 1.21 7.33 3.53
CA LYS A 74 1.97 7.97 2.46
C LYS A 74 2.92 8.99 3.05
N ASP A 75 4.18 8.90 2.66
CA ASP A 75 5.23 9.83 3.08
C ASP A 75 5.50 10.92 2.03
N ILE A 76 6.31 11.90 2.42
CA ILE A 76 6.76 13.00 1.56
C ILE A 76 7.89 12.62 0.60
N TRP A 77 8.49 11.44 0.77
CA TRP A 77 9.56 10.93 -0.07
C TRP A 77 9.04 10.18 -1.29
N GLY A 78 7.72 10.16 -1.48
CA GLY A 78 7.08 9.52 -2.62
C GLY A 78 6.87 8.03 -2.41
N PHE A 79 6.80 7.55 -1.17
CA PHE A 79 6.35 6.19 -0.89
C PHE A 79 4.96 6.18 -0.28
N ALA A 80 4.23 5.13 -0.61
CA ALA A 80 3.05 4.76 0.16
C ALA A 80 3.12 3.30 0.55
N PHE A 81 2.43 2.98 1.64
CA PHE A 81 2.41 1.66 2.26
C PHE A 81 0.98 1.27 2.59
N ILE A 82 0.62 0.03 2.30
CA ILE A 82 -0.57 -0.62 2.86
C ILE A 82 -0.13 -1.71 3.82
N MET A 83 -0.62 -1.63 5.05
CA MET A 83 -0.25 -2.52 6.15
C MET A 83 -1.52 -3.03 6.83
N ALA A 84 -1.53 -4.31 7.20
CA ALA A 84 -2.64 -4.91 7.94
C ALA A 84 -2.07 -6.04 8.81
N GLU A 85 -1.41 -5.66 9.92
CA GLU A 85 -0.58 -6.57 10.72
C GLU A 85 -1.31 -7.85 11.13
N GLU A 86 -2.51 -7.71 11.67
CA GLU A 86 -3.35 -8.83 12.12
C GLU A 86 -4.27 -9.39 11.00
N ASN A 87 -4.24 -8.81 9.80
CA ASN A 87 -5.12 -9.17 8.69
C ASN A 87 -4.35 -9.34 7.37
N GLN A 88 -3.40 -10.28 7.37
CA GLN A 88 -2.53 -10.56 6.22
C GLN A 88 -3.29 -11.08 4.99
N ASP A 89 -4.45 -11.72 5.19
CA ASP A 89 -5.34 -12.11 4.09
C ASP A 89 -5.83 -10.88 3.31
N CYS A 90 -6.05 -9.75 3.98
CA CYS A 90 -6.37 -8.49 3.32
C CYS A 90 -5.22 -8.02 2.42
N ILE A 91 -3.96 -8.08 2.89
CA ILE A 91 -2.78 -7.74 2.09
C ILE A 91 -2.68 -8.60 0.83
N LEU A 92 -2.81 -9.92 0.98
CA LEU A 92 -2.75 -10.85 -0.16
C LEU A 92 -3.91 -10.63 -1.14
N LYS A 93 -5.10 -10.26 -0.63
CA LYS A 93 -6.24 -9.95 -1.49
C LYS A 93 -6.02 -8.66 -2.28
N ILE A 94 -5.47 -7.63 -1.63
CA ILE A 94 -5.13 -6.37 -2.28
C ILE A 94 -4.05 -6.61 -3.35
N ASP A 95 -2.99 -7.39 -3.07
CA ASP A 95 -2.00 -7.78 -4.07
C ASP A 95 -2.64 -8.44 -5.30
N ALA A 96 -3.53 -9.41 -5.09
CA ALA A 96 -4.23 -10.08 -6.18
C ALA A 96 -5.08 -9.13 -7.03
N ILE A 97 -5.71 -8.12 -6.41
CA ILE A 97 -6.49 -7.09 -7.12
C ILE A 97 -5.55 -6.21 -7.95
N LEU A 98 -4.49 -5.68 -7.34
CA LEU A 98 -3.53 -4.79 -8.00
C LEU A 98 -2.84 -5.48 -9.18
N ASN A 99 -2.51 -6.77 -9.05
CA ASN A 99 -1.86 -7.55 -10.11
C ASN A 99 -2.76 -7.79 -11.34
N THR A 100 -4.07 -7.53 -11.24
CA THR A 100 -5.01 -7.59 -12.38
C THR A 100 -5.38 -6.20 -12.92
N SER A 101 -4.95 -5.14 -12.24
CA SER A 101 -5.28 -3.76 -12.58
C SER A 101 -4.31 -3.20 -13.61
N SER A 102 -4.82 -2.49 -14.62
CA SER A 102 -3.97 -1.75 -15.56
C SER A 102 -3.26 -0.54 -14.93
N PHE A 103 -3.66 -0.14 -13.72
CA PHE A 103 -3.04 0.99 -13.02
C PHE A 103 -1.72 0.64 -12.34
N PHE A 104 -1.44 -0.66 -12.12
CA PHE A 104 -0.33 -1.10 -11.29
C PHE A 104 0.53 -2.15 -11.97
N GLN A 105 1.82 -2.13 -11.64
CA GLN A 105 2.78 -3.13 -12.07
C GLN A 105 3.53 -3.66 -10.83
N LYS A 106 3.45 -4.97 -10.61
CA LYS A 106 4.19 -5.63 -9.53
C LYS A 106 5.67 -5.73 -9.88
N GLU A 107 6.52 -5.38 -8.94
CA GLU A 107 7.96 -5.67 -8.97
C GLU A 107 8.27 -6.83 -8.01
N GLU A 108 8.96 -7.83 -8.52
CA GLU A 108 9.44 -8.95 -7.71
C GLU A 108 10.59 -8.49 -6.80
N VAL A 109 10.63 -9.04 -5.59
CA VAL A 109 11.64 -8.68 -4.58
C VAL A 109 12.27 -9.93 -3.97
N ASP A 110 13.53 -9.81 -3.58
CA ASP A 110 14.18 -10.83 -2.76
C ASP A 110 13.81 -10.62 -1.28
N TYR A 111 12.97 -11.53 -0.75
CA TYR A 111 12.51 -11.48 0.64
C TYR A 111 13.68 -11.58 1.64
N GLY A 112 14.83 -12.15 1.23
CA GLY A 112 16.03 -12.23 2.04
C GLY A 112 16.62 -10.87 2.42
N MET A 113 16.41 -9.84 1.60
CA MET A 113 16.92 -8.48 1.84
C MET A 113 16.21 -7.75 2.99
N TYR A 114 15.03 -8.22 3.41
CA TYR A 114 14.23 -7.58 4.46
C TYR A 114 14.42 -8.22 5.84
N LYS A 115 15.26 -9.27 5.91
CA LYS A 115 15.70 -9.84 7.18
C LYS A 115 16.68 -8.88 7.83
N THR A 116 16.46 -8.52 9.10
CA THR A 116 17.46 -7.80 9.89
C THR A 116 18.77 -8.59 9.89
N PRO A 117 19.94 -7.92 9.78
CA PRO A 117 21.21 -8.58 10.06
C PRO A 117 21.11 -9.14 11.48
N ARG A 118 21.47 -10.42 11.68
CA ARG A 118 21.64 -10.97 13.03
C ARG A 118 22.62 -10.06 13.78
N SER A 119 22.13 -9.34 14.78
CA SER A 119 22.97 -8.69 15.80
C SER A 119 23.67 -9.73 16.66
#